data_AF-A0AAV6AKF4-F1
#
_entry.id   AF-A0AAV6AKF4-F1
#
_cell.length_a   1.000
_cell.length_b   1.000
_cell.length_c   1.000
_cell.angle_alpha   90.00
_cell.angle_beta   90.00
_cell.angle_gamma   90.00
#
_symmetry.space_group_name_H-M   'P 1'
#
loop_
_entity.id
_entity.type
_entity.pdbx_description
1 polymer ?
#
loop_
_entity_poly.entity_id
_entity_poly.type
_entity_poly.pdbx_seq_one_letter_code
_entity_poly.pdbx_strand_id
1 'polypeptide(L)' 'MNIAAAVLIGVTMAGVVQASAAAEIEANGDSGAPVFSHDGRWLAFESDASNLVDGDTNGVTDVFVLDLETGLIKRVSL' A
#
# COMPACT_ATOMS: atom_id res chain seq x y z
N MET A 1 11.19 -7.25 -9.60
CA MET A 1 10.34 -6.24 -10.27
C MET A 1 9.80 -5.41 -9.14
N ASN A 2 10.40 -4.24 -8.86
CA ASN A 2 10.10 -3.47 -7.66
C ASN A 2 8.69 -2.92 -7.82
N ILE A 3 7.70 -3.48 -7.10
CA ILE A 3 6.37 -2.89 -7.05
C ILE A 3 6.53 -1.66 -6.15
N ALA A 4 6.94 -0.54 -6.75
CA ALA A 4 6.75 0.76 -6.11
C ALA A 4 5.25 0.92 -5.93
N ALA A 5 4.77 0.74 -4.69
CA ALA A 5 3.39 1.01 -4.33
C ALA A 5 3.18 2.53 -4.31
N ALA A 6 3.21 3.16 -5.48
CA ALA A 6 2.75 4.53 -5.63
C ALA A 6 1.23 4.53 -5.42
N VAL A 7 0.80 4.88 -4.21
CA VAL A 7 -0.62 5.03 -3.85
C VAL A 7 -1.18 6.22 -4.63
N LEU A 8 -1.87 5.94 -5.74
CA LEU A 8 -2.49 6.97 -6.59
C LEU A 8 -3.78 7.47 -5.93
N ILE A 9 -3.75 8.64 -5.29
CA ILE A 9 -4.96 9.36 -4.88
C ILE A 9 -4.95 10.73 -5.53
N GLY A 10 -5.86 10.96 -6.48
CA GLY A 10 -6.20 12.29 -6.96
C GLY A 10 -6.24 12.46 -8.48
N VAL A 11 -7.21 11.83 -9.15
CA VAL A 11 -7.73 12.40 -10.40
C VAL A 11 -9.24 12.53 -10.26
N THR A 12 -9.70 13.64 -9.67
CA THR A 12 -11.05 14.10 -9.95
C THR A 12 -11.05 14.66 -11.37
N MET A 13 -12.06 14.28 -12.16
CA MET A 13 -12.27 14.79 -13.51
C MET A 13 -12.67 16.27 -13.46
N ALA A 14 -11.71 17.17 -13.21
CA ALA A 14 -11.75 18.60 -13.52
C ALA A 14 -10.51 19.29 -12.92
N GLY A 15 -9.56 19.68 -13.79
CA GLY A 15 -8.62 20.78 -13.53
C GLY A 15 -7.71 20.67 -12.31
N VAL A 16 -6.45 20.28 -12.53
CA VAL A 16 -5.25 20.59 -11.73
C VAL A 16 -5.51 20.86 -10.23
N VAL A 17 -5.40 19.83 -9.39
CA VAL A 17 -5.27 20.00 -7.95
C VAL A 17 -4.08 19.15 -7.50
N GLN A 18 -3.11 19.78 -6.83
CA GLN A 18 -1.90 19.16 -6.30
C GLN A 18 -2.20 17.80 -5.67
N ALA A 19 -1.40 16.79 -6.01
CA ALA A 19 -1.30 15.57 -5.22
C ALA A 19 -0.95 16.01 -3.79
N SER A 20 -1.93 15.95 -2.88
CA SER A 20 -1.73 16.26 -1.48
C SER A 20 -0.86 15.16 -0.92
N ALA A 21 0.38 15.52 -0.56
CA ALA A 21 1.32 14.65 0.14
C ALA A 21 0.65 14.08 1.41
N ALA A 22 0.11 12.87 1.31
CA ALA A 22 -0.08 11.99 2.45
C ALA A 22 1.24 11.21 2.58
N ALA A 23 1.76 11.08 3.81
CA ALA A 23 3.07 10.49 4.07
C ALA A 23 3.33 9.24 3.21
N GLU A 24 4.24 9.39 2.25
CA GLU A 24 4.63 8.37 1.28
C GLU A 24 5.53 7.37 2.03
N ILE A 25 4.92 6.38 2.69
CA ILE A 25 5.70 5.30 3.30
C ILE A 25 6.20 4.41 2.16
N GLU A 26 7.42 4.71 1.71
CA GLU A 26 8.16 3.83 0.82
C GLU A 26 8.51 2.54 1.58
N ALA A 27 8.09 1.40 1.03
CA ALA A 27 8.44 0.09 1.56
C ALA A 27 9.97 -0.09 1.57
N ASN A 28 10.53 -0.50 2.71
CA ASN A 28 11.97 -0.76 2.86
C ASN A 28 12.38 -2.19 2.47
N GLY A 29 11.48 -2.95 1.84
CA GLY A 29 11.67 -4.33 1.41
C GLY A 29 10.89 -4.62 0.13
N ASP A 30 11.15 -5.80 -0.46
CA ASP A 30 10.46 -6.23 -1.68
C ASP A 30 8.97 -6.49 -1.42
N SER A 31 8.12 -6.16 -2.39
CA SER A 31 6.68 -6.47 -2.36
C SER A 31 6.23 -7.20 -3.63
N GLY A 32 5.27 -8.10 -3.48
CA GLY A 32 4.82 -9.01 -4.53
C GLY A 32 3.39 -9.49 -4.40
N ALA A 33 2.99 -10.38 -5.32
CA ALA A 33 1.69 -11.04 -5.34
C ALA A 33 0.44 -10.12 -5.16
N PRO A 34 0.31 -9.01 -5.93
CA PRO A 34 -0.82 -8.11 -5.78
C PRO A 34 -2.14 -8.76 -6.24
N VAL A 35 -3.20 -8.60 -5.44
CA VAL A 35 -4.57 -9.04 -5.76
C VAL A 35 -5.55 -7.92 -5.43
N PHE A 36 -6.36 -7.52 -6.42
CA PHE A 36 -7.43 -6.54 -6.22
C PHE A 36 -8.73 -7.23 -5.80
N SER A 37 -9.48 -6.60 -4.91
CA SER A 37 -10.88 -6.97 -4.66
C SER A 37 -11.73 -6.73 -5.91
N HIS A 38 -12.84 -7.46 -6.03
CA HIS A 38 -13.73 -7.36 -7.18
C HIS A 38 -14.28 -5.95 -7.40
N ASP A 39 -14.51 -5.21 -6.32
CA ASP A 39 -15.00 -3.82 -6.32
C ASP A 39 -13.88 -2.78 -6.51
N GLY A 40 -12.60 -3.21 -6.59
CA GLY A 40 -11.45 -2.35 -6.80
C GLY A 40 -11.11 -1.45 -5.61
N ARG A 41 -11.74 -1.64 -4.45
CA ARG A 41 -11.47 -0.84 -3.24
C ARG A 41 -10.23 -1.32 -2.48
N TRP A 42 -9.90 -2.60 -2.55
CA TRP A 42 -8.85 -3.20 -1.74
C TRP A 42 -7.76 -3.79 -2.62
N LEU A 43 -6.52 -3.64 -2.17
CA LEU A 43 -5.35 -4.33 -2.71
C LEU A 43 -4.72 -5.17 -1.60
N ALA A 44 -4.68 -6.49 -1.77
CA ALA A 44 -3.89 -7.39 -0.95
C ALA A 44 -2.53 -7.64 -1.62
N PHE A 45 -1.45 -7.71 -0.83
CA PHE A 45 -0.10 -7.98 -1.34
C PHE A 45 0.80 -8.57 -0.25
N GLU A 46 1.86 -9.24 -0.65
CA GLU A 46 2.92 -9.74 0.22
C GLU A 46 4.07 -8.72 0.27
N SER A 47 4.72 -8.56 1.41
CA SER A 47 5.86 -7.66 1.57
C SER A 47 6.85 -8.13 2.63
N ASP A 48 8.15 -7.94 2.34
CA ASP A 48 9.26 -8.11 3.30
C ASP A 48 9.55 -6.83 4.10
N ALA A 49 8.76 -5.77 3.87
CA ALA A 49 9.01 -4.44 4.43
C ALA A 49 8.52 -4.31 5.88
N SER A 50 9.45 -3.96 6.77
CA SER A 50 9.21 -3.81 8.21
C SER A 50 8.67 -2.43 8.62
N ASN A 51 8.41 -1.54 7.67
CA ASN A 51 8.05 -0.15 7.93
C ASN A 51 6.66 0.25 7.38
N LEU A 52 5.88 -0.72 6.88
CA LEU A 52 4.55 -0.46 6.33
C LEU A 52 3.49 -0.26 7.42
N VAL A 53 3.70 -0.85 8.60
CA VAL A 53 2.85 -0.68 9.79
C VAL A 53 3.75 -0.67 11.02
N ASP A 54 3.41 0.15 12.01
CA ASP A 54 4.10 0.16 13.29
C ASP A 54 4.06 -1.22 13.97
N GLY A 55 5.20 -1.68 14.46
CA GLY A 55 5.32 -2.95 15.17
C GLY A 55 5.59 -4.18 14.29
N ASP A 56 5.85 -3.98 12.99
CA ASP A 56 6.37 -5.03 12.14
C ASP A 56 7.89 -5.20 12.32
N THR A 57 8.29 -6.20 13.11
CA THR A 57 9.68 -6.44 13.49
C THR A 57 10.08 -7.92 13.43
N ASN A 58 9.26 -8.77 12.81
CA ASN A 58 9.44 -10.22 12.84
C ASN A 58 10.44 -10.72 11.78
N GLY A 59 10.75 -9.90 10.76
CA GLY A 59 11.69 -10.21 9.70
C GLY A 59 11.21 -11.33 8.76
N VAL A 60 9.89 -11.50 8.62
CA VAL A 60 9.28 -12.46 7.69
C VAL A 60 8.39 -11.73 6.68
N THR A 61 8.16 -12.35 5.53
CA THR A 61 7.19 -11.84 4.54
C THR A 61 5.80 -11.85 5.15
N ASP A 62 5.15 -10.70 5.15
CA ASP A 62 3.82 -10.49 5.70
C ASP A 62 2.80 -10.13 4.60
N VAL A 63 1.53 -10.45 4.85
CA VAL A 63 0.41 -10.09 3.97
C VAL A 63 -0.21 -8.79 4.47
N PHE A 64 -0.31 -7.81 3.58
CA PHE A 64 -0.90 -6.51 3.84
C PHE A 64 -2.15 -6.29 2.97
N VAL A 65 -3.04 -5.43 3.46
CA VAL A 65 -4.18 -4.90 2.70
C VAL A 65 -4.13 -3.38 2.72
N LEU A 66 -4.24 -2.79 1.53
CA LEU A 66 -4.39 -1.36 1.29
C LEU A 66 -5.85 -1.05 0.94
N ASP A 67 -6.46 -0.12 1.68
CA ASP A 67 -7.72 0.53 1.27
C ASP A 67 -7.40 1.64 0.26
N LEU A 68 -7.78 1.47 -1.00
CA LEU A 68 -7.50 2.42 -2.07
C LEU A 68 -8.38 3.68 -1.99
N GLU A 69 -9.45 3.67 -1.18
CA GLU A 69 -10.28 4.85 -0.93
C GLU A 69 -9.64 5.77 0.13
N THR A 70 -9.01 5.18 1.15
CA THR A 70 -8.48 5.93 2.31
C THR A 70 -6.95 6.00 2.36
N GLY A 71 -6.24 5.16 1.60
CA GLY A 71 -4.79 5.04 1.60
C GLY A 71 -4.22 4.28 2.81
N LEU A 72 -5.06 3.68 3.65
CA LEU A 72 -4.62 3.00 4.87
C LEU A 72 -4.11 1.58 4.59
N ILE A 73 -2.93 1.26 5.13
CA ILE A 73 -2.35 -0.09 5.10
C ILE A 73 -2.59 -0.79 6.43
N LYS A 74 -2.94 -2.08 6.36
CA LYS A 74 -3.06 -2.97 7.53
C LYS A 74 -2.36 -4.28 7.26
N ARG A 75 -1.63 -4.78 8.26
CA ARG A 75 -1.09 -6.15 8.24
C ARG A 75 -2.19 -7.15 8.60
N VAL A 76 -2.27 -8.25 7.87
CA VAL A 76 -3.29 -9.30 8.02
C VAL A 76 -2.68 -10.59 8.57
N SER A 77 -1.40 -10.85 8.35
CA SER A 77 -0.64 -11.95 8.98
C SER A 77 -0.11 -11.58 10.38
N LEU A 78 0.15 -12.61 11.20
CA LEU A 78 0.71 -12.51 12.55
C LEU A 78 2.18 -12.94 12.56
#